data_AF-A0A0D2TYG3-F1
#
_entry.id   AF-A0A0D2TYG3-F1
#
_cell.length_a   1.000
_cell.length_b   1.000
_cell.length_c   1.000
_cell.angle_alpha   90.00
_cell.angle_beta   90.00
_cell.angle_gamma   90.00
#
_symmetry.space_group_name_H-M   'P 1'
#
loop_
_entity.id
_entity.type
_entity.pdbx_description
1 polymer ?
#
loop_
_entity_poly.entity_id
_entity_poly.type
_entity_poly.pdbx_seq_one_letter_code
_entity_poly.pdbx_strand_id
1 'polypeptide(L)'
;MVPLGWIGGIVGLLLATVLSLNANMLVAKLHEHGGKRHIRYRDLAAQIYGRRAYTITWAMQYINLFMINIGFLILGGSALKACFALFNYEHTMKLPYCIAITGFACTLFAISTPHLSALRVWLGCSTVLSLIYIIVACVLAAKDGANAPPRDYSIHGESSSRIFTTIGASANLVFAFNTGMLPEIQATVRQPAVKNTLKALYFQFTIGVVPMFAITFIGYWAYGASTSTYLLNSVSGPLWVKAAANISAFLQSIICLHIFASPTYEYLDTKFGIRGSALQLNNLSFRIAARGGYLVISTLVSALLPFLGDFESLTGALSTFPLTFILANHMYIVAKKDKLSTLQKFWHWLNVIIFALMSIAATIASLRLIAVDSKEYHVFADV
;
A
#
# COMPACT_ATOMS: atom_id res chain seq x y z
N MET A 1 -14.73 1.85 3.54
CA MET A 1 -15.91 1.99 4.43
C MET A 1 -17.14 1.26 3.91
N VAL A 2 -17.40 1.26 2.60
CA VAL A 2 -18.60 0.62 2.01
C VAL A 2 -18.92 -0.79 2.58
N PRO A 3 -17.97 -1.75 2.66
CA PRO A 3 -18.31 -3.09 3.16
C PRO A 3 -18.49 -3.19 4.68
N LEU A 4 -18.05 -2.17 5.44
CA LEU A 4 -18.04 -2.16 6.90
C LEU A 4 -19.13 -1.25 7.50
N GLY A 5 -19.73 -0.39 6.69
CA GLY A 5 -20.59 0.70 7.14
C GLY A 5 -19.85 1.78 7.93
N TRP A 6 -20.61 2.72 8.49
CA TRP A 6 -20.09 3.81 9.32
C TRP A 6 -19.40 3.33 10.59
N ILE A 7 -20.12 2.55 11.41
CA ILE A 7 -19.63 2.12 12.72
C ILE A 7 -18.39 1.23 12.55
N GLY A 8 -18.48 0.20 11.71
CA GLY A 8 -17.36 -0.71 11.44
C GLY A 8 -16.18 0.00 10.79
N GLY A 9 -16.44 0.95 9.88
CA GLY A 9 -15.40 1.74 9.23
C GLY A 9 -14.64 2.66 10.19
N ILE A 10 -15.34 3.43 11.04
CA ILE A 10 -14.70 4.34 12.00
C ILE A 10 -13.93 3.54 13.06
N VAL A 11 -14.57 2.57 13.70
CA VAL A 11 -13.95 1.74 14.73
C VAL A 11 -12.75 0.98 14.14
N GLY A 12 -12.91 0.42 12.93
CA GLY A 12 -11.85 -0.28 12.22
C GLY A 12 -10.65 0.61 11.90
N LEU A 13 -10.86 1.83 11.40
CA LEU A 13 -9.77 2.78 11.12
C LEU A 13 -9.03 3.21 12.39
N LEU A 14 -9.75 3.48 13.48
CA LEU A 14 -9.14 3.86 14.75
C LEU A 14 -8.34 2.69 15.35
N LEU A 15 -8.91 1.48 15.37
CA LEU A 15 -8.21 0.28 15.84
C LEU A 15 -6.99 -0.02 14.98
N ALA A 16 -7.11 0.03 13.65
CA ALA A 16 -6.00 -0.17 12.73
C ALA A 16 -4.89 0.86 12.98
N THR A 17 -5.22 2.12 13.27
CA THR A 17 -4.24 3.18 13.60
C THR A 17 -3.48 2.83 14.89
N VAL A 18 -4.20 2.51 15.96
CA VAL A 18 -3.60 2.22 17.28
C VAL A 18 -2.76 0.95 17.23
N LEU A 19 -3.29 -0.12 16.64
CA LEU A 19 -2.60 -1.40 16.54
C LEU A 19 -1.36 -1.30 15.65
N SER A 20 -1.46 -0.57 14.53
CA SER A 20 -0.32 -0.31 13.65
C SER A 20 0.74 0.54 14.34
N LEU A 21 0.36 1.60 15.06
CA LEU A 21 1.31 2.40 15.84
C LEU A 21 2.05 1.52 16.85
N ASN A 22 1.32 0.67 17.58
CA ASN A 22 1.92 -0.26 18.53
C ASN A 22 2.93 -1.19 17.85
N ALA A 23 2.51 -1.90 16.79
CA ALA A 23 3.37 -2.79 16.03
C ALA A 23 4.66 -2.11 15.53
N ASN A 24 4.53 -0.90 14.99
CA ASN A 24 5.65 -0.10 14.50
C ASN A 24 6.59 0.35 15.61
N MET A 25 6.07 0.73 16.78
CA MET A 25 6.90 1.04 17.94
C MET A 25 7.69 -0.18 18.42
N LEU A 26 7.12 -1.39 18.36
CA LEU A 26 7.83 -2.61 18.74
C LEU A 26 9.04 -2.84 17.82
N VAL A 27 8.82 -2.79 16.50
CA VAL A 27 9.91 -2.94 15.52
C VAL A 27 10.96 -1.84 15.69
N ALA A 28 10.54 -0.58 15.85
CA ALA A 28 11.46 0.54 15.98
C ALA A 28 12.38 0.43 17.21
N LYS A 29 11.87 -0.14 18.32
CA LYS A 29 12.65 -0.38 19.55
C LYS A 29 13.66 -1.53 19.41
N LEU A 30 13.50 -2.40 18.41
CA LEU A 30 14.40 -3.53 18.15
C LEU A 30 15.55 -3.17 17.20
N HIS A 31 15.57 -1.96 16.64
CA HIS A 31 16.58 -1.51 15.67
C HIS A 31 18.03 -1.67 16.11
N GLU A 32 18.31 -1.49 17.40
CA GLU A 32 19.65 -1.62 18.00
C GLU A 32 19.77 -2.88 18.90
N HIS A 33 18.96 -3.90 18.62
CA HIS A 33 18.98 -5.15 19.39
C HIS A 33 20.35 -5.85 19.29
N GLY A 34 20.90 -6.25 20.45
CA GLY A 34 22.21 -6.89 20.54
C GLY A 34 23.40 -5.95 20.26
N GLY A 35 23.22 -4.62 20.39
CA GLY A 35 24.31 -3.64 20.26
C GLY A 35 24.77 -3.39 18.83
N LYS A 36 24.06 -3.92 17.83
CA LYS A 36 24.31 -3.69 16.40
C LYS A 36 23.10 -3.02 15.76
N ARG A 37 23.35 -2.13 14.79
CA ARG A 37 22.31 -1.49 14.00
C ARG A 37 21.83 -2.44 12.91
N HIS A 38 20.56 -2.84 12.94
CA HIS A 38 19.96 -3.66 11.90
C HIS A 38 19.36 -2.78 10.83
N ILE A 39 19.76 -2.98 9.57
CA ILE A 39 19.40 -2.11 8.46
C ILE A 39 18.10 -2.58 7.79
N ARG A 40 17.85 -3.90 7.78
CA ARG A 40 16.74 -4.52 7.04
C ARG A 40 15.90 -5.39 7.97
N TYR A 41 14.60 -5.50 7.65
CA TYR A 41 13.68 -6.29 8.48
C TYR A 41 14.09 -7.76 8.60
N ARG A 42 14.59 -8.33 7.50
CA ARG A 42 15.11 -9.70 7.43
C ARG A 42 16.37 -9.93 8.26
N ASP A 43 17.23 -8.92 8.43
CA ASP A 43 18.48 -9.05 9.18
C ASP A 43 18.17 -9.11 10.68
N LEU A 44 17.21 -8.30 11.11
CA LEU A 44 16.68 -8.34 12.47
C LEU A 44 16.02 -9.71 12.76
N ALA A 45 15.22 -10.23 11.83
CA ALA A 45 14.63 -11.57 11.95
C ALA A 45 15.71 -12.67 11.99
N ALA A 46 16.78 -12.54 11.20
CA ALA A 46 17.89 -13.48 11.16
C ALA A 46 18.66 -13.53 12.48
N GLN A 47 18.86 -12.39 13.14
CA GLN A 47 19.56 -12.36 14.42
C GLN A 47 18.74 -13.04 15.53
N ILE A 48 17.41 -12.87 15.51
CA ILE A 48 16.52 -13.39 16.56
C ILE A 48 16.21 -14.89 16.37
N TYR A 49 15.97 -15.34 15.13
CA TYR A 49 15.51 -16.70 14.84
C TYR A 49 16.45 -17.54 13.98
N GLY A 50 17.53 -16.96 13.46
CA GLY A 50 18.46 -17.62 12.56
C GLY A 50 18.05 -17.58 11.07
N ARG A 51 18.80 -18.31 10.25
CA ARG A 51 18.81 -18.20 8.77
C ARG A 51 17.51 -18.61 8.09
N ARG A 52 16.69 -19.49 8.69
CA ARG A 52 15.38 -19.87 8.12
C ARG A 52 14.39 -18.70 8.14
N ALA A 53 14.36 -17.94 9.24
CA ALA A 53 13.48 -16.78 9.36
C ALA A 53 13.89 -15.63 8.43
N TYR A 54 15.18 -15.48 8.13
CA TYR A 54 15.66 -14.55 7.11
C TYR A 54 14.96 -14.80 5.76
N THR A 55 14.96 -16.05 5.30
CA THR A 55 14.39 -16.42 3.99
C THR A 55 12.87 -16.22 3.96
N ILE A 56 12.17 -16.62 5.03
CA ILE A 56 10.72 -16.47 5.14
C ILE A 56 10.32 -14.99 5.18
N THR A 57 10.98 -14.20 6.02
CA THR A 57 10.70 -12.75 6.15
C THR A 57 10.98 -12.04 4.83
N TRP A 58 12.06 -12.43 4.13
CA TRP A 58 12.35 -11.88 2.82
C TRP A 58 11.31 -12.24 1.77
N ALA A 59 10.87 -13.50 1.72
CA ALA A 59 9.83 -13.93 0.79
C ALA A 59 8.52 -13.15 1.01
N MET A 60 8.09 -13.00 2.26
CA MET A 60 6.91 -12.22 2.62
C MET A 60 7.08 -10.73 2.27
N GLN A 61 8.24 -10.14 2.55
CA GLN A 61 8.52 -8.73 2.22
C GLN A 61 8.53 -8.51 0.71
N TYR A 62 9.10 -9.44 -0.07
CA TYR A 62 9.07 -9.38 -1.53
C TYR A 62 7.63 -9.48 -2.07
N ILE A 63 6.81 -10.39 -1.54
CA ILE A 63 5.39 -10.48 -1.89
C ILE A 63 4.68 -9.15 -1.59
N ASN A 64 4.89 -8.56 -0.41
CA ASN A 64 4.34 -7.25 -0.06
C ASN A 64 4.70 -6.18 -1.10
N LEU A 65 5.99 -6.02 -1.38
CA LEU A 65 6.48 -5.00 -2.32
C LEU A 65 5.94 -5.24 -3.73
N PHE A 66 5.90 -6.49 -4.20
CA PHE A 66 5.38 -6.84 -5.52
C PHE A 66 3.88 -6.49 -5.64
N MET A 67 3.07 -6.86 -4.64
CA MET A 67 1.63 -6.60 -4.69
C MET A 67 1.30 -5.10 -4.54
N ILE A 68 2.06 -4.36 -3.72
CA ILE A 68 1.94 -2.89 -3.67
C ILE A 68 2.20 -2.26 -5.05
N ASN A 69 3.20 -2.76 -5.78
CA ASN A 69 3.50 -2.24 -7.12
C ASN A 69 2.37 -2.52 -8.11
N ILE A 70 1.70 -3.68 -8.01
CA ILE A 70 0.46 -3.96 -8.76
C ILE A 70 -0.63 -2.93 -8.43
N GLY A 71 -0.85 -2.66 -7.14
CA GLY A 71 -1.82 -1.65 -6.69
C GLY A 71 -1.55 -0.26 -7.29
N PHE A 72 -0.30 0.20 -7.30
CA PHE A 72 0.07 1.48 -7.91
C PHE A 72 -0.10 1.50 -9.44
N LEU A 73 0.10 0.38 -10.13
CA LEU A 73 -0.14 0.29 -11.58
C LEU A 73 -1.63 0.40 -11.89
N ILE A 74 -2.48 -0.29 -11.12
CA ILE A 74 -3.95 -0.22 -11.26
C ILE A 74 -4.44 1.19 -10.91
N LEU A 75 -3.93 1.80 -9.83
CA LEU A 75 -4.28 3.16 -9.41
C LEU A 75 -3.88 4.19 -10.48
N GLY A 76 -2.65 4.13 -10.99
CA GLY A 76 -2.18 5.01 -12.06
C GLY A 76 -2.98 4.84 -13.35
N GLY A 77 -3.29 3.59 -13.73
CA GLY A 77 -4.15 3.29 -14.87
C GLY A 77 -5.58 3.83 -14.69
N SER A 78 -6.13 3.73 -13.49
CA SER A 78 -7.47 4.26 -13.15
C SER A 78 -7.50 5.78 -13.22
N ALA A 79 -6.47 6.45 -12.67
CA ALA A 79 -6.33 7.89 -12.74
C ALA A 79 -6.18 8.39 -14.19
N LEU A 80 -5.40 7.67 -15.00
CA LEU A 80 -5.22 7.99 -16.41
C LEU A 80 -6.51 7.79 -17.22
N LYS A 81 -7.22 6.67 -17.01
CA LYS A 81 -8.55 6.41 -17.62
C LYS A 81 -9.54 7.52 -17.25
N ALA A 82 -9.61 7.87 -15.97
CA ALA A 82 -10.47 8.95 -15.48
C ALA A 82 -10.12 10.30 -16.12
N CYS A 83 -8.84 10.57 -16.37
CA CYS A 83 -8.41 11.76 -17.10
C CYS A 83 -8.83 11.74 -18.57
N PHE A 84 -8.66 10.61 -19.28
CA PHE A 84 -9.06 10.50 -20.68
C PHE A 84 -10.58 10.63 -20.87
N ALA A 85 -11.36 10.04 -19.96
CA ALA A 85 -12.81 10.13 -19.99
C ALA A 85 -13.36 11.57 -19.82
N LEU A 86 -12.56 12.49 -19.29
CA LEU A 86 -12.93 13.90 -19.19
C LEU A 86 -12.91 14.62 -20.55
N PHE A 87 -12.00 14.22 -21.45
CA PHE A 87 -11.78 14.91 -22.73
C PHE A 87 -12.42 14.19 -23.93
N ASN A 88 -12.53 12.86 -23.87
CA ASN A 88 -13.06 12.04 -24.96
C ASN A 88 -14.19 11.13 -24.46
N TYR A 89 -15.43 11.62 -24.55
CA TYR A 89 -16.63 10.90 -24.09
C TYR A 89 -17.00 9.70 -24.97
N GLU A 90 -16.71 9.73 -26.27
CA GLU A 90 -17.16 8.69 -27.23
C GLU A 90 -16.16 7.52 -27.38
N HIS A 91 -14.90 7.71 -27.02
CA HIS A 91 -13.82 6.74 -27.23
C HIS A 91 -12.92 6.60 -26.00
N THR A 92 -13.50 6.25 -24.85
CA THR A 92 -12.74 6.01 -23.62
C THR A 92 -11.86 4.77 -23.78
N MET A 93 -10.54 4.94 -23.59
CA MET A 93 -9.61 3.82 -23.57
C MET A 93 -9.90 2.87 -22.42
N LYS A 94 -9.86 1.56 -22.69
CA LYS A 94 -10.07 0.55 -21.66
C LYS A 94 -9.00 0.63 -20.56
N LEU A 95 -9.39 0.28 -19.33
CA LEU A 95 -8.50 0.30 -18.17
C LEU A 95 -7.16 -0.46 -18.40
N PRO A 96 -7.13 -1.66 -19.00
CA PRO A 96 -5.87 -2.38 -19.23
C PRO A 96 -4.87 -1.63 -20.14
N TYR A 97 -5.35 -0.87 -21.13
CA TYR A 97 -4.48 -0.03 -21.96
C TYR A 97 -3.90 1.13 -21.15
N CYS A 98 -4.71 1.76 -20.29
CA CYS A 98 -4.22 2.80 -19.39
C CYS A 98 -3.19 2.25 -18.38
N ILE A 99 -3.38 1.03 -17.89
CA ILE A 99 -2.40 0.32 -17.06
C ILE A 99 -1.11 0.05 -17.84
N ALA A 100 -1.19 -0.36 -19.11
CA ALA A 100 -0.02 -0.56 -19.95
C ALA A 100 0.79 0.74 -20.16
N ILE A 101 0.11 1.86 -20.43
CA ILE A 101 0.74 3.19 -20.52
C ILE A 101 1.40 3.58 -19.19
N THR A 102 0.72 3.31 -18.07
CA THR A 102 1.27 3.55 -16.72
C THR A 102 2.53 2.72 -16.48
N GLY A 103 2.50 1.43 -16.82
CA GLY A 103 3.66 0.53 -16.71
C GLY A 103 4.85 0.98 -17.57
N PHE A 104 4.57 1.47 -18.78
CA PHE A 104 5.59 2.07 -19.65
C PHE A 104 6.19 3.33 -19.02
N ALA A 105 5.36 4.25 -18.51
CA ALA A 105 5.82 5.46 -17.83
C ALA A 105 6.65 5.13 -16.57
N CYS A 106 6.22 4.16 -15.77
CA CYS A 106 6.97 3.65 -14.62
C CYS A 106 8.32 3.07 -15.04
N THR A 107 8.38 2.37 -16.17
CA THR A 107 9.63 1.80 -16.70
C THR A 107 10.61 2.88 -17.12
N LEU A 108 10.14 3.89 -17.87
CA LEU A 108 10.95 5.04 -18.22
C LEU A 108 11.46 5.76 -16.97
N PHE A 109 10.59 6.00 -15.99
CA PHE A 109 10.98 6.65 -14.74
C PHE A 109 12.01 5.83 -13.95
N ALA A 110 11.84 4.51 -13.88
CA ALA A 110 12.75 3.61 -13.17
C ALA A 110 14.12 3.47 -13.85
N ILE A 111 14.18 3.64 -15.18
CA ILE A 111 15.43 3.69 -15.93
C ILE A 111 16.10 5.05 -15.79
N SER A 112 15.34 6.15 -15.81
CA SER A 112 15.84 7.52 -15.72
C SER A 112 16.31 7.91 -14.31
N THR A 113 15.82 7.24 -13.27
CA THR A 113 16.17 7.52 -11.87
C THR A 113 17.00 6.36 -11.29
N PRO A 114 18.34 6.36 -11.49
CA PRO A 114 19.18 5.24 -11.07
C PRO A 114 19.53 5.23 -9.57
N HIS A 115 19.53 6.39 -8.91
CA HIS A 115 20.07 6.55 -7.55
C HIS A 115 19.02 6.94 -6.51
N LEU A 116 19.06 6.30 -5.35
CA LEU A 116 18.22 6.61 -4.18
C LEU A 116 18.39 8.06 -3.66
N SER A 117 19.52 8.72 -3.95
CA SER A 117 19.75 10.12 -3.59
C SER A 117 18.81 11.08 -4.32
N ALA A 118 18.47 10.78 -5.59
CA ALA A 118 17.50 11.57 -6.37
C ALA A 118 16.08 11.42 -5.83
N LEU A 119 15.79 10.30 -5.15
CA LEU A 119 14.48 10.02 -4.54
C LEU A 119 14.06 11.08 -3.52
N ARG A 120 15.02 11.78 -2.89
CA ARG A 120 14.72 12.84 -1.91
C ARG A 120 13.90 13.98 -2.51
N VAL A 121 14.25 14.42 -3.72
CA VAL A 121 13.51 15.49 -4.43
C VAL A 121 12.15 14.97 -4.87
N TRP A 122 12.12 13.74 -5.39
CA TRP A 122 10.88 13.10 -5.83
C TRP A 122 9.88 12.83 -4.70
N LEU A 123 10.32 12.61 -3.46
CA LEU A 123 9.45 12.52 -2.28
C LEU A 123 8.73 13.84 -1.99
N GLY A 124 9.42 14.98 -2.14
CA GLY A 124 8.81 16.30 -2.03
C GLY A 124 7.75 16.52 -3.11
N CYS A 125 8.08 16.21 -4.37
CA CYS A 125 7.12 16.28 -5.47
C CYS A 125 5.91 15.36 -5.25
N SER A 126 6.14 14.11 -4.84
CA SER A 126 5.08 13.14 -4.54
C SER A 126 4.14 13.67 -3.45
N THR A 127 4.67 14.32 -2.41
CA THR A 127 3.86 14.92 -1.34
C THR A 127 2.94 16.01 -1.88
N VAL A 128 3.45 16.91 -2.73
CA VAL A 128 2.64 17.97 -3.36
C VAL A 128 1.56 17.36 -4.24
N LEU A 129 1.90 16.36 -5.05
CA LEU A 129 0.94 15.67 -5.92
C LEU A 129 -0.16 14.95 -5.12
N SER A 130 0.20 14.28 -4.02
CA SER A 130 -0.76 13.67 -3.10
C SER A 130 -1.70 14.71 -2.48
N LEU A 131 -1.18 15.86 -2.06
CA LEU A 131 -1.97 16.93 -1.46
C LEU A 131 -2.96 17.53 -2.46
N ILE A 132 -2.55 17.74 -3.73
CA ILE A 132 -3.47 18.20 -4.79
C ILE A 132 -4.64 17.23 -4.93
N TYR A 133 -4.36 15.91 -5.02
CA TYR A 133 -5.40 14.90 -5.10
C TYR A 133 -6.33 14.94 -3.88
N ILE A 134 -5.78 14.94 -2.67
CA ILE A 134 -6.56 14.91 -1.42
C ILE A 134 -7.44 16.14 -1.28
N ILE A 135 -6.88 17.34 -1.48
CA ILE A 135 -7.61 18.61 -1.34
C ILE A 135 -8.74 18.68 -2.36
N VAL A 136 -8.44 18.39 -3.64
CA VAL A 136 -9.47 18.43 -4.69
C VAL A 136 -10.56 17.39 -4.45
N ALA A 137 -10.19 16.14 -4.12
CA ALA A 137 -11.15 15.09 -3.85
C ALA A 137 -12.06 15.44 -2.66
N CYS A 138 -11.49 15.98 -1.57
CA CYS A 138 -12.26 16.42 -0.41
C CYS A 138 -13.21 17.57 -0.74
N VAL A 139 -12.74 18.60 -1.45
CA VAL A 139 -13.56 19.77 -1.80
C VAL A 139 -14.70 19.40 -2.73
N LEU A 140 -14.42 18.61 -3.78
CA LEU A 140 -15.46 18.18 -4.71
C LEU A 140 -16.45 17.23 -4.05
N ALA A 141 -15.97 16.23 -3.29
CA ALA A 141 -16.85 15.33 -2.56
C ALA A 141 -17.70 16.06 -1.51
N ALA A 142 -17.13 17.04 -0.78
CA ALA A 142 -17.89 17.83 0.18
C ALA A 142 -18.98 18.66 -0.52
N LYS A 143 -18.66 19.28 -1.67
CA LYS A 143 -19.62 20.01 -2.49
C LYS A 143 -20.74 19.09 -2.99
N ASP A 144 -20.41 17.93 -3.50
CA ASP A 144 -21.39 16.98 -4.03
C ASP A 144 -22.28 16.44 -2.91
N GLY A 145 -21.69 16.05 -1.78
CA GLY A 145 -22.41 15.58 -0.60
C GLY A 145 -23.36 16.64 -0.02
N ALA A 146 -22.98 17.92 -0.03
CA ALA A 146 -23.83 19.00 0.47
C ALA A 146 -25.05 19.28 -0.43
N ASN A 147 -24.96 19.00 -1.72
CA ASN A 147 -26.02 19.24 -2.70
C ASN A 147 -26.82 17.97 -3.05
N ALA A 148 -26.48 16.83 -2.42
CA ALA A 148 -27.01 15.53 -2.76
C ALA A 148 -28.31 15.18 -2.01
N PRO A 149 -29.20 14.36 -2.61
CA PRO A 149 -30.29 13.74 -1.88
C PRO A 149 -29.77 12.71 -0.85
N PRO A 150 -30.62 12.25 0.09
CA PRO A 150 -30.25 11.27 1.10
C PRO A 150 -29.52 10.05 0.50
N ARG A 151 -28.41 9.66 1.13
CA ARG A 151 -27.57 8.55 0.67
C ARG A 151 -27.90 7.26 1.41
N ASP A 152 -27.77 6.15 0.70
CA ASP A 152 -27.84 4.85 1.33
C ASP A 152 -26.48 4.47 1.91
N TYR A 153 -26.48 4.09 3.19
CA TYR A 153 -25.32 3.58 3.92
C TYR A 153 -25.48 2.12 4.31
N SER A 154 -26.51 1.45 3.79
CA SER A 154 -26.74 0.03 4.02
C SER A 154 -25.62 -0.81 3.42
N ILE A 155 -25.27 -1.90 4.10
CA ILE A 155 -24.24 -2.83 3.65
C ILE A 155 -24.92 -3.82 2.69
N HIS A 156 -24.67 -3.64 1.40
CA HIS A 156 -25.27 -4.45 0.33
C HIS A 156 -24.54 -5.79 0.15
N GLY A 157 -25.27 -6.80 -0.32
CA GLY A 157 -24.76 -8.14 -0.66
C GLY A 157 -25.46 -9.27 0.08
N GLU A 158 -25.54 -10.45 -0.56
CA GLU A 158 -26.05 -11.67 0.07
C GLU A 158 -25.26 -12.03 1.34
N SER A 159 -25.90 -12.68 2.31
CA SER A 159 -25.32 -12.99 3.62
C SER A 159 -23.92 -13.62 3.56
N SER A 160 -23.69 -14.52 2.60
CA SER A 160 -22.36 -15.14 2.39
C SER A 160 -21.36 -14.13 1.83
N SER A 161 -21.69 -13.43 0.74
CA SER A 161 -20.81 -12.41 0.13
C SER A 161 -20.45 -11.29 1.11
N ARG A 162 -21.41 -10.88 1.95
CA ARG A 162 -21.22 -9.86 2.99
C ARG A 162 -20.13 -10.23 4.01
N ILE A 163 -20.03 -11.50 4.40
CA ILE A 163 -18.99 -11.95 5.34
C ILE A 163 -17.60 -11.81 4.71
N PHE A 164 -17.43 -12.29 3.47
CA PHE A 164 -16.12 -12.23 2.81
C PHE A 164 -15.71 -10.81 2.46
N THR A 165 -16.63 -9.96 2.00
CA THR A 165 -16.36 -8.53 1.75
C THR A 165 -16.02 -7.77 3.04
N THR A 166 -16.67 -8.09 4.17
CA THR A 166 -16.34 -7.53 5.48
C THR A 166 -14.93 -7.94 5.93
N ILE A 167 -14.59 -9.23 5.81
CA ILE A 167 -13.26 -9.74 6.15
C ILE A 167 -12.20 -9.10 5.26
N GLY A 168 -12.43 -9.02 3.94
CA GLY A 168 -11.51 -8.37 3.02
C GLY A 168 -11.32 -6.88 3.32
N ALA A 169 -12.39 -6.17 3.65
CA ALA A 169 -12.30 -4.78 4.06
C ALA A 169 -11.49 -4.58 5.34
N SER A 170 -11.49 -5.54 6.28
CA SER A 170 -10.60 -5.49 7.45
C SER A 170 -9.12 -5.61 7.07
N ALA A 171 -8.79 -6.38 6.03
CA ALA A 171 -7.43 -6.44 5.50
C ALA A 171 -7.04 -5.14 4.80
N ASN A 172 -7.96 -4.51 4.05
CA ASN A 172 -7.74 -3.19 3.43
C ASN A 172 -7.44 -2.10 4.47
N LEU A 173 -8.19 -2.09 5.59
CA LEU A 173 -7.95 -1.15 6.69
C LEU A 173 -6.52 -1.24 7.21
N VAL A 174 -6.03 -2.46 7.38
CA VAL A 174 -4.69 -2.71 7.92
C VAL A 174 -3.60 -2.47 6.87
N PHE A 175 -3.87 -2.82 5.61
CA PHE A 175 -3.01 -2.50 4.47
C PHE A 175 -2.78 -0.99 4.31
N ALA A 176 -3.79 -0.16 4.57
CA ALA A 176 -3.66 1.31 4.55
C ALA A 176 -2.57 1.83 5.52
N PHE A 177 -2.23 1.06 6.56
CA PHE A 177 -1.17 1.35 7.52
C PHE A 177 0.05 0.44 7.36
N ASN A 178 0.26 -0.13 6.17
CA ASN A 178 1.38 -1.03 5.92
C ASN A 178 2.74 -0.37 6.19
N THR A 179 3.59 -1.06 6.95
CA THR A 179 4.90 -0.54 7.36
C THR A 179 6.06 -1.50 7.10
N GLY A 180 5.92 -2.35 6.08
CA GLY A 180 6.93 -3.32 5.67
C GLY A 180 8.31 -2.75 5.27
N MET A 181 8.49 -1.43 5.28
CA MET A 181 9.76 -0.73 5.04
C MET A 181 10.26 0.11 6.22
N LEU A 182 9.61 0.03 7.39
CA LEU A 182 9.99 0.84 8.55
C LEU A 182 11.47 0.68 8.96
N PRO A 183 12.03 -0.53 9.07
CA PRO A 183 13.45 -0.71 9.42
C PRO A 183 14.40 -0.06 8.42
N GLU A 184 14.12 -0.19 7.12
CA GLU A 184 14.89 0.39 6.04
C GLU A 184 14.84 1.92 6.08
N ILE A 185 13.66 2.49 6.36
CA ILE A 185 13.51 3.93 6.59
C ILE A 185 14.30 4.36 7.83
N GLN A 186 14.15 3.65 8.95
CA GLN A 186 14.86 3.92 10.21
C GLN A 186 16.38 3.80 10.08
N ALA A 187 16.88 2.98 9.16
CA ALA A 187 18.30 2.88 8.85
C ALA A 187 18.88 4.17 8.24
N THR A 188 18.05 5.02 7.64
CA THR A 188 18.46 6.33 7.09
C THR A 188 18.31 7.49 8.07
N VAL A 189 17.61 7.28 9.20
CA VAL A 189 17.37 8.30 10.22
C VAL A 189 18.66 8.63 10.99
N ARG A 190 18.86 9.92 11.27
CA ARG A 190 20.01 10.42 12.05
C ARG A 190 19.92 9.99 13.51
N GLN A 191 21.07 9.74 14.14
CA GLN A 191 21.14 9.38 15.55
C GLN A 191 20.57 10.50 16.45
N PRO A 192 19.85 10.20 17.56
CA PRO A 192 19.45 8.87 18.05
C PRO A 192 18.30 8.26 17.24
N ALA A 193 18.57 7.19 16.48
CA ALA A 193 17.67 6.68 15.44
C ALA A 193 16.33 6.20 16.01
N VAL A 194 16.36 5.42 17.10
CA VAL A 194 15.13 4.93 17.76
C VAL A 194 14.25 6.07 18.25
N LYS A 195 14.80 7.07 18.94
CA LYS A 195 14.04 8.20 19.48
C LYS A 195 13.44 9.06 18.37
N ASN A 196 14.21 9.33 17.32
CA ASN A 196 13.76 10.13 16.19
C ASN A 196 12.67 9.39 15.39
N THR A 197 12.82 8.08 15.17
CA THR A 197 11.78 7.26 14.54
C THR A 197 10.50 7.19 15.38
N LEU A 198 10.60 7.07 16.71
CA LEU A 198 9.41 7.10 17.57
C LEU A 198 8.65 8.43 17.46
N LYS A 199 9.35 9.57 17.44
CA LYS A 199 8.72 10.88 17.20
C LYS A 199 8.01 10.94 15.84
N ALA A 200 8.65 10.42 14.79
CA ALA A 200 8.07 10.37 13.46
C ALA A 200 6.83 9.47 13.42
N LEU A 201 6.85 8.32 14.11
CA LEU A 201 5.69 7.43 14.24
C LEU A 201 4.54 8.11 14.98
N TYR A 202 4.81 8.79 16.11
CA TYR A 202 3.76 9.54 16.81
C TYR A 202 3.14 10.61 15.91
N PHE A 203 3.96 11.38 15.19
CA PHE A 203 3.46 12.38 14.24
C PHE A 203 2.59 11.74 13.13
N GLN A 204 3.08 10.67 12.51
CA GLN A 204 2.38 10.00 11.40
C GLN A 204 1.03 9.42 11.82
N PHE A 205 0.97 8.76 12.98
CA PHE A 205 -0.25 8.11 13.47
C PHE A 205 -1.17 9.05 14.27
N THR A 206 -0.86 10.35 14.36
CA THR A 206 -1.75 11.37 14.97
C THR A 206 -2.17 12.43 13.96
N ILE A 207 -1.23 13.25 13.48
CA ILE A 207 -1.48 14.32 12.52
C ILE A 207 -1.42 13.77 11.09
N GLY A 208 -0.45 12.90 10.80
CA GLY A 208 -0.24 12.35 9.45
C GLY A 208 -1.39 11.49 8.92
N VAL A 209 -2.23 10.94 9.81
CA VAL A 209 -3.40 10.13 9.43
C VAL A 209 -4.62 10.97 9.08
N VAL A 210 -4.66 12.24 9.50
CA VAL A 210 -5.82 13.14 9.31
C VAL A 210 -6.21 13.28 7.83
N PRO A 211 -5.31 13.50 6.86
CA PRO A 211 -5.68 13.58 5.46
C PRO A 211 -6.34 12.30 4.93
N MET A 212 -5.87 11.13 5.38
CA MET A 212 -6.44 9.83 5.02
C MET A 212 -7.85 9.66 5.59
N PHE A 213 -8.06 10.06 6.86
CA PHE A 213 -9.38 10.04 7.46
C PHE A 213 -10.33 11.03 6.80
N ALA A 214 -9.86 12.24 6.50
CA ALA A 214 -10.65 13.28 5.84
C ALA A 214 -11.18 12.78 4.49
N ILE A 215 -10.31 12.29 3.60
CA ILE A 215 -10.75 11.81 2.29
C ILE A 215 -11.69 10.61 2.39
N THR A 216 -11.44 9.70 3.35
CA THR A 216 -12.25 8.49 3.54
C THR A 216 -13.64 8.82 4.09
N PHE A 217 -13.73 9.70 5.10
CA PHE A 217 -14.99 10.08 5.71
C PHE A 217 -15.82 11.00 4.82
N ILE A 218 -15.20 12.01 4.19
CA ILE A 218 -15.90 12.91 3.26
C ILE A 218 -16.39 12.14 2.04
N GLY A 219 -15.55 11.27 1.47
CA GLY A 219 -15.92 10.45 0.33
C GLY A 219 -17.09 9.51 0.65
N TYR A 220 -17.02 8.77 1.76
CA TYR A 220 -18.10 7.87 2.15
C TYR A 220 -19.38 8.64 2.52
N TRP A 221 -19.28 9.78 3.19
CA TRP A 221 -20.42 10.64 3.49
C TRP A 221 -21.12 11.12 2.21
N ALA A 222 -20.36 11.59 1.22
CA ALA A 222 -20.91 12.16 0.00
C ALA A 222 -21.63 11.14 -0.91
N TYR A 223 -21.12 9.90 -1.00
CA TYR A 223 -21.58 8.90 -1.96
C TYR A 223 -22.17 7.62 -1.35
N GLY A 224 -21.99 7.36 -0.05
CA GLY A 224 -22.54 6.20 0.63
C GLY A 224 -22.11 4.87 -0.02
N ALA A 225 -23.07 3.96 -0.20
CA ALA A 225 -22.84 2.66 -0.83
C ALA A 225 -22.40 2.74 -2.31
N SER A 226 -22.68 3.84 -3.00
CA SER A 226 -22.33 4.05 -4.42
C SER A 226 -20.91 4.58 -4.62
N THR A 227 -20.10 4.68 -3.56
CA THR A 227 -18.71 5.16 -3.66
C THR A 227 -17.87 4.21 -4.53
N SER A 228 -17.28 4.74 -5.60
CA SER A 228 -16.33 3.99 -6.43
C SER A 228 -14.99 3.72 -5.71
N THR A 229 -14.33 2.61 -6.03
CA THR A 229 -13.00 2.26 -5.47
C THR A 229 -11.97 3.37 -5.71
N TYR A 230 -11.96 3.97 -6.90
CA TYR A 230 -11.23 5.20 -7.18
C TYR A 230 -12.14 6.42 -7.00
N LEU A 231 -11.95 7.19 -5.92
CA LEU A 231 -12.91 8.20 -5.47
C LEU A 231 -13.20 9.30 -6.51
N LEU A 232 -12.21 9.73 -7.31
CA LEU A 232 -12.41 10.76 -8.33
C LEU A 232 -13.35 10.35 -9.48
N ASN A 233 -13.68 9.07 -9.61
CA ASN A 233 -14.74 8.64 -10.53
C ASN A 233 -16.14 9.02 -10.02
N SER A 234 -16.33 9.16 -8.70
CA SER A 234 -17.61 9.54 -8.11
C SER A 234 -17.85 11.05 -8.13
N VAL A 235 -16.79 11.87 -8.21
CA VAL A 235 -16.91 13.33 -8.05
C VAL A 235 -17.39 14.05 -9.30
N SER A 236 -18.22 15.07 -9.09
CA SER A 236 -18.68 16.05 -10.06
C SER A 236 -17.92 17.37 -9.88
N GLY A 237 -17.66 18.10 -10.97
CA GLY A 237 -16.93 19.36 -10.88
C GLY A 237 -16.35 19.86 -12.19
N PRO A 238 -15.70 21.04 -12.17
CA PRO A 238 -15.09 21.63 -13.35
C PRO A 238 -14.03 20.70 -13.96
N LEU A 239 -14.01 20.66 -15.30
CA LEU A 239 -13.13 19.80 -16.09
C LEU A 239 -11.66 19.90 -15.67
N TRP A 240 -11.13 21.13 -15.56
CA TRP A 240 -9.72 21.39 -15.26
C TRP A 240 -9.32 20.93 -13.86
N VAL A 241 -10.23 21.04 -12.87
CA VAL A 241 -9.99 20.62 -11.49
C VAL A 241 -9.87 19.10 -11.42
N LYS A 242 -10.80 18.39 -12.06
CA LYS A 242 -10.75 16.92 -12.14
C LYS A 242 -9.53 16.44 -12.92
N ALA A 243 -9.19 17.09 -14.03
CA ALA A 243 -8.01 16.76 -14.82
C ALA A 243 -6.73 16.92 -13.99
N ALA A 244 -6.58 18.05 -13.28
CA ALA A 244 -5.43 18.30 -12.41
C ALA A 244 -5.28 17.22 -11.33
N ALA A 245 -6.37 16.82 -10.67
CA ALA A 245 -6.32 15.81 -9.62
C ALA A 245 -6.00 14.40 -10.15
N ASN A 246 -6.54 14.02 -11.31
CA ASN A 246 -6.24 12.74 -11.96
C ASN A 246 -4.79 12.69 -12.47
N ILE A 247 -4.30 13.74 -13.12
CA ILE A 247 -2.88 13.83 -13.54
C ILE A 247 -1.97 13.76 -12.33
N SER A 248 -2.35 14.43 -11.24
CA SER A 248 -1.60 14.40 -9.99
C SER A 248 -1.51 12.98 -9.40
N ALA A 249 -2.64 12.26 -9.32
CA ALA A 249 -2.67 10.87 -8.87
C ALA A 249 -1.86 9.93 -9.78
N PHE A 250 -1.91 10.13 -11.09
CA PHE A 250 -1.11 9.37 -12.06
C PHE A 250 0.39 9.56 -11.85
N LEU A 251 0.86 10.81 -11.81
CA LEU A 251 2.28 11.14 -11.60
C LEU A 251 2.77 10.67 -10.22
N GLN A 252 1.94 10.81 -9.20
CA GLN A 252 2.24 10.36 -7.84
C GLN A 252 2.41 8.84 -7.78
N SER A 253 1.54 8.09 -8.48
CA SER A 253 1.60 6.62 -8.57
C SER A 253 2.91 6.14 -9.18
N ILE A 254 3.42 6.83 -10.21
CA ILE A 254 4.72 6.53 -10.84
C ILE A 254 5.87 6.65 -9.82
N ILE A 255 5.89 7.76 -9.06
CA ILE A 255 6.93 8.02 -8.07
C ILE A 255 6.85 6.99 -6.93
N CYS A 256 5.65 6.73 -6.42
CA CYS A 256 5.44 5.79 -5.32
C CYS A 256 5.80 4.36 -5.70
N LEU A 257 5.40 3.90 -6.89
CA LEU A 257 5.81 2.59 -7.39
C LEU A 257 7.33 2.46 -7.40
N HIS A 258 8.05 3.47 -7.87
CA HIS A 258 9.50 3.43 -7.89
C HIS A 258 10.12 3.32 -6.48
N ILE A 259 9.54 3.98 -5.48
CA ILE A 259 9.98 3.88 -4.08
C ILE A 259 9.81 2.45 -3.56
N PHE A 260 8.66 1.82 -3.79
CA PHE A 260 8.39 0.46 -3.32
C PHE A 260 9.11 -0.62 -4.14
N ALA A 261 9.46 -0.35 -5.39
CA ALA A 261 10.27 -1.25 -6.21
C ALA A 261 11.78 -1.13 -5.92
N SER A 262 12.22 -0.04 -5.31
CA SER A 262 13.64 0.24 -5.04
C SER A 262 14.37 -0.87 -4.24
N PRO A 263 13.80 -1.45 -3.16
CA PRO A 263 14.47 -2.54 -2.44
C PRO A 263 14.67 -3.79 -3.30
N THR A 264 13.74 -4.07 -4.22
CA THR A 264 13.86 -5.17 -5.17
C THR A 264 14.99 -4.91 -6.17
N TYR A 265 15.10 -3.68 -6.67
CA TYR A 265 16.20 -3.28 -7.55
C TYR A 265 17.56 -3.38 -6.86
N GLU A 266 17.68 -2.86 -5.64
CA GLU A 266 18.92 -2.96 -4.85
C GLU A 266 19.33 -4.42 -4.60
N TYR A 267 18.36 -5.30 -4.32
CA TYR A 267 18.61 -6.72 -4.15
C TYR A 267 19.12 -7.39 -5.42
N LEU A 268 18.51 -7.09 -6.58
CA LEU A 268 18.96 -7.61 -7.88
C LEU A 268 20.37 -7.09 -8.19
N ASP A 269 20.61 -5.79 -8.06
CA ASP A 269 21.91 -5.17 -8.31
C ASP A 269 23.01 -5.81 -7.43
N THR A 270 22.72 -6.05 -6.14
CA THR A 270 23.64 -6.70 -5.20
C THR A 270 23.91 -8.16 -5.56
N LYS A 271 22.87 -8.92 -5.92
CA LYS A 271 22.98 -10.35 -6.24
C LYS A 271 23.80 -10.59 -7.51
N PHE A 272 23.64 -9.73 -8.51
CA PHE A 272 24.36 -9.81 -9.78
C PHE A 272 25.69 -9.04 -9.77
N GLY A 273 26.11 -8.50 -8.62
CA GLY A 273 27.42 -7.87 -8.45
C GLY A 273 27.61 -6.58 -9.25
N ILE A 274 26.53 -5.90 -9.62
CA ILE A 274 26.57 -4.67 -10.41
C ILE A 274 27.19 -3.56 -9.54
N ARG A 275 28.41 -3.14 -9.87
CA ARG A 275 29.13 -2.05 -9.20
C ARG A 275 29.66 -1.09 -10.26
N GLY A 276 29.64 0.22 -9.96
CA GLY A 276 30.17 1.25 -10.84
C GLY A 276 29.13 2.28 -11.28
N SER A 277 29.46 3.05 -12.32
CA SER A 277 28.57 4.10 -12.82
C SER A 277 27.29 3.52 -13.41
N ALA A 278 26.16 4.14 -13.09
CA ALA A 278 24.84 3.76 -13.59
C ALA A 278 24.71 3.94 -15.12
N LEU A 279 25.62 4.68 -15.76
CA LEU A 279 25.61 4.98 -17.19
C LEU A 279 26.52 4.06 -18.02
N GLN A 280 27.30 3.17 -17.39
CA GLN A 280 28.08 2.18 -18.13
C GLN A 280 27.15 1.26 -18.93
N LEU A 281 27.49 0.98 -20.19
CA LEU A 281 26.61 0.26 -21.12
C LEU A 281 26.12 -1.09 -20.55
N ASN A 282 27.00 -1.85 -19.91
CA ASN A 282 26.66 -3.13 -19.28
C ASN A 282 25.69 -2.96 -18.10
N ASN A 283 25.89 -1.92 -17.28
CA ASN A 283 25.03 -1.62 -16.13
C ASN A 283 23.68 -1.06 -16.58
N LEU A 284 23.65 -0.28 -17.68
CA LEU A 284 22.45 0.25 -18.28
C LEU A 284 21.60 -0.87 -18.91
N SER A 285 22.23 -1.76 -19.68
CA SER A 285 21.54 -2.92 -20.27
C SER A 285 20.99 -3.84 -19.20
N PHE A 286 21.76 -4.13 -18.14
CA PHE A 286 21.26 -4.89 -16.99
C PHE A 286 20.08 -4.17 -16.31
N ARG A 287 20.17 -2.86 -16.11
CA ARG A 287 19.09 -2.07 -15.52
C ARG A 287 17.81 -2.13 -16.34
N ILE A 288 17.91 -1.99 -17.65
CA ILE A 288 16.77 -2.08 -18.57
C ILE A 288 16.16 -3.49 -18.50
N ALA A 289 16.99 -4.53 -18.56
CA ALA A 289 16.52 -5.91 -18.51
C ALA A 289 15.87 -6.26 -17.15
N ALA A 290 16.54 -5.95 -16.04
CA ALA A 290 16.09 -6.31 -14.70
C ALA A 290 14.89 -5.46 -14.25
N ARG A 291 14.97 -4.12 -14.34
CA ARG A 291 13.88 -3.24 -13.93
C ARG A 291 12.72 -3.29 -14.93
N GLY A 292 13.02 -3.29 -16.23
CA GLY A 292 12.03 -3.43 -17.28
C GLY A 292 11.30 -4.77 -17.23
N GLY A 293 12.02 -5.89 -17.09
CA GLY A 293 11.41 -7.21 -16.95
C GLY A 293 10.48 -7.31 -15.72
N TYR A 294 10.93 -6.81 -14.56
CA TYR A 294 10.10 -6.74 -13.36
C TYR A 294 8.82 -5.93 -13.56
N LEU A 295 8.94 -4.75 -14.18
CA LEU A 295 7.79 -3.87 -14.41
C LEU A 295 6.86 -4.39 -15.50
N VAL A 296 7.37 -5.04 -16.55
CA VAL A 296 6.55 -5.69 -17.58
C VAL A 296 5.70 -6.80 -16.97
N ILE A 297 6.29 -7.66 -16.15
CA ILE A 297 5.55 -8.73 -15.45
C ILE A 297 4.49 -8.12 -14.52
N SER A 298 4.87 -7.11 -13.73
CA SER A 298 3.94 -6.43 -12.81
C SER A 298 2.78 -5.76 -13.57
N THR A 299 3.07 -5.13 -14.71
CA THR A 299 2.09 -4.48 -15.59
C THR A 299 1.14 -5.49 -16.22
N LEU A 300 1.67 -6.62 -16.68
CA LEU A 300 0.86 -7.70 -17.24
C LEU A 300 -0.13 -8.23 -16.20
N VAL A 301 0.33 -8.54 -14.98
CA VAL A 301 -0.55 -9.00 -13.90
C VAL A 301 -1.61 -7.96 -13.56
N SER A 302 -1.22 -6.68 -13.48
CA SER A 302 -2.13 -5.57 -13.21
C SER A 302 -3.19 -5.39 -14.30
N ALA A 303 -2.82 -5.57 -15.56
CA ALA A 303 -3.74 -5.46 -16.69
C ALA A 303 -4.68 -6.66 -16.84
N LEU A 304 -4.24 -7.85 -16.41
CA LEU A 304 -5.05 -9.07 -16.41
C LEU A 304 -6.10 -9.08 -15.31
N LEU A 305 -5.79 -8.54 -14.13
CA LEU A 305 -6.68 -8.56 -12.96
C LEU A 305 -6.74 -7.16 -12.32
N PRO A 306 -7.44 -6.19 -12.91
CA PRO A 306 -7.43 -4.80 -12.46
C PRO A 306 -8.35 -4.52 -11.24
N PHE A 307 -8.41 -5.46 -10.28
CA PHE A 307 -9.28 -5.37 -9.10
C PHE A 307 -8.56 -4.69 -7.92
N LEU A 308 -8.50 -3.35 -7.92
CA LEU A 308 -7.71 -2.60 -6.93
C LEU A 308 -8.03 -3.00 -5.48
N GLY A 309 -9.32 -2.98 -5.09
CA GLY A 309 -9.73 -3.26 -3.71
C GLY A 309 -9.47 -4.70 -3.25
N ASP A 310 -9.54 -5.66 -4.17
CA ASP A 310 -9.27 -7.07 -3.89
C ASP A 310 -7.77 -7.35 -3.78
N PHE A 311 -6.95 -6.69 -4.60
CA PHE A 311 -5.49 -6.76 -4.50
C PHE A 311 -4.98 -6.12 -3.21
N GLU A 312 -5.55 -4.99 -2.80
CA GLU A 312 -5.26 -4.38 -1.49
C GLU A 312 -5.59 -5.37 -0.36
N SER A 313 -6.71 -6.10 -0.47
CA SER A 313 -7.17 -7.03 0.56
C SER A 313 -6.25 -8.24 0.65
N LEU A 314 -5.90 -8.80 -0.52
CA LEU A 314 -4.97 -9.91 -0.63
C LEU A 314 -3.58 -9.53 -0.11
N THR A 315 -3.13 -8.30 -0.38
CA THR A 315 -1.85 -7.78 0.13
C THR A 315 -1.88 -7.65 1.65
N GLY A 316 -2.94 -7.07 2.19
CA GLY A 316 -3.17 -7.00 3.64
C GLY A 316 -3.15 -8.38 4.30
N ALA A 317 -3.84 -9.34 3.67
CA ALA A 317 -3.97 -10.72 4.13
C ALA A 317 -2.64 -11.49 4.17
N LEU A 318 -1.93 -11.51 3.05
CA LEU A 318 -0.73 -12.33 2.85
C LEU A 318 0.54 -11.71 3.42
N SER A 319 0.58 -10.39 3.57
CA SER A 319 1.84 -9.69 3.87
C SER A 319 1.73 -8.74 5.05
N THR A 320 0.71 -7.89 5.11
CA THR A 320 0.63 -6.89 6.18
C THR A 320 0.33 -7.54 7.53
N PHE A 321 -0.62 -8.49 7.63
CA PHE A 321 -0.83 -9.22 8.88
C PHE A 321 0.41 -10.01 9.33
N PRO A 322 1.03 -10.86 8.49
CA PRO A 322 2.19 -11.65 8.92
C PRO A 322 3.41 -10.80 9.27
N LEU A 323 3.75 -9.80 8.46
CA LEU A 323 4.93 -8.98 8.70
C LEU A 323 4.68 -7.95 9.80
N THR A 324 3.65 -7.13 9.66
CA THR A 324 3.47 -5.97 10.53
C THR A 324 2.97 -6.36 11.91
N PHE A 325 2.06 -7.33 12.02
CA PHE A 325 1.42 -7.65 13.30
C PHE A 325 1.97 -8.91 13.94
N ILE A 326 2.04 -10.02 13.19
CA ILE A 326 2.48 -11.30 13.75
C ILE A 326 3.97 -11.24 14.05
N LEU A 327 4.80 -10.95 13.05
CA LEU A 327 6.25 -11.01 13.18
C LEU A 327 6.75 -9.93 14.16
N ALA A 328 6.24 -8.70 14.10
CA ALA A 328 6.60 -7.64 15.05
C ALA A 328 6.33 -8.02 16.51
N ASN A 329 5.12 -8.52 16.82
CA ASN A 329 4.77 -8.91 18.20
C ASN A 329 5.61 -10.10 18.66
N HIS A 330 5.74 -11.14 17.82
CA HIS A 330 6.49 -12.34 18.18
C HIS A 330 7.99 -12.05 18.34
N MET A 331 8.60 -11.27 17.43
CA MET A 331 9.99 -10.80 17.55
C MET A 331 10.23 -10.05 18.86
N TYR A 332 9.29 -9.20 19.27
CA TYR A 332 9.43 -8.46 20.51
C TYR A 332 9.40 -9.37 21.75
N ILE A 333 8.51 -10.36 21.78
CA ILE A 333 8.48 -11.37 22.84
C ILE A 333 9.83 -12.07 22.96
N VAL A 334 10.39 -12.55 21.84
CA VAL A 334 11.63 -13.33 21.83
C VAL A 334 12.82 -12.46 22.21
N ALA A 335 12.93 -11.26 21.64
CA ALA A 335 14.04 -10.35 21.88
C ALA A 335 14.07 -9.75 23.30
N LYS A 336 12.92 -9.66 23.98
CA LYS A 336 12.80 -9.07 25.33
C LYS A 336 12.26 -10.06 26.36
N LYS A 337 12.39 -11.36 26.13
CA LYS A 337 11.80 -12.43 26.94
C LYS A 337 11.97 -12.25 28.45
N ASP A 338 13.14 -11.84 28.89
CA ASP A 338 13.47 -11.73 30.33
C ASP A 338 13.04 -10.39 30.96
N LYS A 339 12.62 -9.42 30.14
CA LYS A 339 12.20 -8.07 30.58
C LYS A 339 10.70 -7.86 30.54
N LEU A 340 9.94 -8.81 30.00
CA LEU A 340 8.49 -8.70 29.82
C LEU A 340 7.74 -9.40 30.96
N SER A 341 6.73 -8.72 31.50
CA SER A 341 5.80 -9.31 32.46
C SER A 341 4.93 -10.40 31.81
N THR A 342 4.36 -11.29 32.63
CA THR A 342 3.44 -12.35 32.18
C THR A 342 2.23 -11.77 31.44
N LEU A 343 1.69 -10.64 31.90
CA LEU A 343 0.58 -9.95 31.24
C LEU A 343 0.96 -9.40 29.86
N GLN A 344 2.15 -8.81 29.72
CA GLN A 344 2.66 -8.32 28.44
C GLN A 344 2.89 -9.47 27.45
N LYS A 345 3.45 -10.60 27.93
CA LYS A 345 3.63 -11.81 27.10
C LYS A 345 2.29 -12.34 26.61
N PHE A 346 1.28 -12.41 27.47
CA PHE A 346 -0.06 -12.83 27.11
C PHE A 346 -0.68 -11.90 26.05
N TRP A 347 -0.58 -10.58 26.24
CA TRP A 347 -1.07 -9.59 25.27
C TRP A 347 -0.45 -9.75 23.88
N HIS A 348 0.88 -9.91 23.80
CA HIS A 348 1.55 -10.09 22.51
C HIS A 348 1.20 -11.44 21.86
N TRP A 349 1.07 -12.53 22.63
CA TRP A 349 0.63 -13.82 22.12
C TRP A 349 -0.81 -13.80 21.62
N LEU A 350 -1.70 -13.12 22.33
CA LEU A 350 -3.09 -12.93 21.91
C LEU A 350 -3.15 -12.19 20.56
N ASN A 351 -2.36 -11.11 20.40
CA ASN A 351 -2.26 -10.42 19.11
C ASN A 351 -1.76 -11.37 18.01
N VAL A 352 -0.70 -12.14 18.26
CA VAL A 352 -0.16 -13.11 17.29
C VAL A 352 -1.24 -14.10 16.82
N ILE A 353 -2.01 -14.68 17.75
CA ILE A 353 -3.05 -15.66 17.43
C ILE A 353 -4.21 -15.01 16.65
N ILE A 354 -4.71 -13.86 17.11
CA ILE A 354 -5.82 -13.16 16.44
C ILE A 354 -5.43 -12.76 15.02
N PHE A 355 -4.26 -12.14 14.83
CA PHE A 355 -3.82 -11.72 13.50
C PHE A 355 -3.47 -12.89 12.60
N ALA A 356 -3.04 -14.04 13.14
CA ALA A 356 -2.86 -15.26 12.36
C ALA A 356 -4.20 -15.80 11.82
N LEU A 357 -5.23 -15.86 12.68
CA LEU A 357 -6.58 -16.27 12.28
C LEU A 357 -7.17 -15.30 11.26
N MET A 358 -7.01 -13.99 11.47
CA MET A 358 -7.45 -12.97 10.52
C MET A 358 -6.72 -13.05 9.18
N SER A 359 -5.40 -13.29 9.17
CA SER A 359 -4.61 -13.47 7.95
C SER A 359 -5.12 -14.65 7.12
N ILE A 360 -5.41 -15.79 7.75
CA ILE A 360 -5.97 -16.98 7.08
C ILE A 360 -7.36 -16.66 6.52
N ALA A 361 -8.26 -16.12 7.36
CA ALA A 361 -9.62 -15.78 6.96
C ALA A 361 -9.64 -14.76 5.81
N ALA A 362 -8.82 -13.71 5.89
CA ALA A 362 -8.70 -12.69 4.85
C ALA A 362 -8.06 -13.20 3.57
N THR A 363 -7.16 -14.18 3.65
CA THR A 363 -6.60 -14.81 2.45
C THR A 363 -7.68 -15.59 1.71
N ILE A 364 -8.47 -16.40 2.43
CA ILE A 364 -9.60 -17.14 1.85
C ILE A 364 -10.62 -16.17 1.26
N ALA A 365 -10.95 -15.08 1.96
CA ALA A 365 -11.88 -14.07 1.49
C ALA A 365 -11.40 -13.37 0.22
N SER A 366 -10.15 -12.90 0.21
CA SER A 366 -9.59 -12.19 -0.95
C SER A 366 -9.48 -13.09 -2.17
N LEU A 367 -9.06 -14.35 -2.01
CA LEU A 367 -9.03 -15.32 -3.10
C LEU A 367 -10.42 -15.61 -3.65
N ARG A 368 -11.44 -15.69 -2.78
CA ARG A 368 -12.84 -15.88 -3.22
C ARG A 368 -13.34 -14.65 -3.99
N LEU A 369 -13.08 -13.44 -3.49
CA LEU A 369 -13.50 -12.19 -4.15
C LEU A 369 -12.88 -12.09 -5.55
N ILE A 370 -11.56 -12.29 -5.66
CA ILE A 370 -10.87 -12.31 -6.95
C ILE A 370 -11.44 -13.40 -7.87
N ALA A 371 -11.72 -14.60 -7.35
CA ALA A 371 -12.25 -15.69 -8.15
C ALA A 371 -13.71 -15.45 -8.62
N VAL A 372 -14.52 -14.71 -7.86
CA VAL A 372 -15.87 -14.31 -8.25
C VAL A 372 -15.80 -13.20 -9.29
N ASP A 373 -15.02 -12.15 -9.04
CA ASP A 373 -14.87 -11.01 -9.94
C ASP A 373 -14.22 -11.43 -11.27
N SER A 374 -13.30 -12.41 -11.23
CA SER A 374 -12.68 -12.98 -12.44
C SER A 374 -13.64 -13.81 -13.30
N LYS A 375 -14.78 -14.28 -12.77
CA LYS A 375 -15.78 -15.01 -13.58
C LYS A 375 -16.62 -14.07 -14.43
N GLU A 376 -16.92 -12.89 -13.90
CA GLU A 376 -17.67 -11.85 -14.59
C GLU A 376 -16.75 -11.01 -15.52
N TYR A 377 -15.44 -11.04 -15.29
CA TYR A 377 -14.46 -10.30 -16.06
C TYR A 377 -13.96 -11.07 -17.29
N HIS A 378 -14.19 -10.51 -18.48
CA HIS A 378 -13.49 -10.96 -19.69
C HIS A 378 -12.10 -10.34 -19.78
N VAL A 379 -11.11 -11.11 -20.23
CA VAL A 379 -9.72 -10.64 -20.36
C VAL A 379 -9.68 -9.39 -21.24
N PHE A 380 -9.16 -8.29 -20.68
CA PHE A 380 -9.16 -6.94 -21.26
C PHE A 380 -10.54 -6.28 -21.46
N ALA A 381 -11.54 -6.68 -20.66
CA ALA A 381 -12.79 -5.94 -20.56
C ALA A 381 -12.57 -4.58 -19.89
N ASP A 382 -13.53 -3.68 -20.11
CA ASP A 382 -13.52 -2.40 -19.42
C ASP A 382 -14.23 -2.56 -18.07
N VAL A 383 -13.58 -2.11 -17.00
CA VAL A 383 -14.11 -2.11 -15.62
C VAL A 383 -14.42 -0.68 -15.18
#